data_AF-A0A0B5AR80-F1
#
_entry.id   AF-A0A0B5AR80-F1
#
_cell.length_a   1.000
_cell.length_b   1.000
_cell.length_c   1.000
_cell.angle_alpha   90.00
_cell.angle_beta   90.00
_cell.angle_gamma   90.00
#
_symmetry.space_group_name_H-M   'P 1'
#
loop_
_entity.id
_entity.type
_entity.pdbx_description
1 polymer ?
#
loop_
_entity_poly.entity_id
_entity_poly.type
_entity_poly.pdbx_seq_one_letter_code
_entity_poly.pdbx_strand_id
1 'polypeptide(L)' 'MRVQPAMIALNLIFAVFFGVWSIRRFIDNDAALGVFLILISAVNVFIAIRRYKIAKVHEETTK' A
#
# COMPACT_ATOMS: atom_id res chain seq x y z
N MET A 1 -7.31 -15.72 12.98
CA MET A 1 -7.33 -14.92 11.72
C MET A 1 -7.17 -13.39 11.93
N ARG A 2 -6.56 -12.89 13.03
CA ARG A 2 -6.35 -11.44 13.25
C ARG A 2 -5.13 -10.85 12.52
N VAL A 3 -4.25 -11.69 11.99
CA VAL A 3 -3.00 -11.29 11.33
C VAL A 3 -3.25 -10.70 9.93
N GLN A 4 -4.31 -11.14 9.25
CA GLN A 4 -4.64 -10.67 7.90
C GLN A 4 -5.00 -9.17 7.85
N PRO A 5 -5.90 -8.64 8.72
CA PRO A 5 -6.18 -7.19 8.74
C PRO A 5 -4.97 -6.37 9.19
N ALA A 6 -4.16 -6.87 10.14
CA ALA A 6 -2.92 -6.19 10.55
C ALA A 6 -1.91 -6.06 9.38
N MET A 7 -1.78 -7.10 8.55
CA MET A 7 -0.93 -7.05 7.35
C MET A 7 -1.42 -6.06 6.29
N ILE A 8 -2.74 -5.81 6.19
CA ILE A 8 -3.30 -4.82 5.27
C ILE A 8 -2.94 -3.40 5.73
N ALA A 9 -3.14 -3.12 7.02
CA ALA A 9 -2.80 -1.83 7.61
C ALA A 9 -1.31 -1.51 7.44
N LEU A 10 -0.45 -2.51 7.65
CA LEU A 10 1.00 -2.37 7.46
C LEU A 10 1.36 -2.01 6.01
N ASN A 11 0.80 -2.71 5.02
CA ASN A 11 1.03 -2.42 3.60
C ASN A 11 0.53 -1.02 3.21
N LEU A 12 -0.58 -0.56 3.80
CA LEU A 12 -1.09 0.78 3.58
C LEU A 12 -0.13 1.85 4.12
N ILE A 13 0.40 1.65 5.33
CA ILE A 13 1.39 2.55 5.93
C ILE A 13 2.65 2.62 5.04
N PHE A 14 3.15 1.47 4.58
CA PHE A 14 4.29 1.44 3.66
C PHE A 14 3.99 2.13 2.33
N ALA A 15 2.79 1.94 1.76
CA ALA A 15 2.41 2.62 0.54
C ALA A 15 2.45 4.14 0.67
N VAL A 16 1.91 4.69 1.76
CA VAL A 16 1.93 6.13 2.04
C VAL A 16 3.38 6.61 2.25
N PHE A 17 4.16 5.88 3.04
CA PHE A 17 5.56 6.24 3.29
C PHE A 17 6.39 6.29 2.01
N PHE A 18 6.29 5.27 1.15
CA PHE A 18 6.97 5.25 -0.14
C PHE A 18 6.47 6.33 -1.10
N GLY A 19 5.18 6.66 -1.08
CA GLY A 19 4.62 7.76 -1.87
C GLY A 19 5.19 9.12 -1.46
N VAL A 20 5.24 9.41 -0.15
CA VAL A 20 5.84 10.65 0.37
C VAL A 20 7.34 10.70 0.08
N TRP A 21 8.03 9.56 0.24
CA TRP A 21 9.46 9.50 -0.04
C TRP A 21 9.79 9.65 -1.52
N SER A 22 8.93 9.14 -2.41
CA SER A 22 9.03 9.36 -3.87
C SER A 22 9.00 10.85 -4.21
N ILE A 23 8.04 11.61 -3.65
CA ILE A 23 7.92 13.06 -3.88
C ILE A 23 9.22 13.76 -3.47
N ARG A 24 9.80 13.37 -2.33
CA ARG A 24 11.08 13.93 -1.86
C ARG A 24 12.24 13.63 -2.83
N ARG A 25 12.27 12.44 -3.43
CA ARG A 25 13.29 12.07 -4.44
C ARG A 25 13.17 12.87 -5.73
N PHE A 26 11.95 13.22 -6.14
CA PHE A 26 11.76 14.15 -7.26
C PHE A 26 12.31 15.55 -6.94
N ILE A 27 12.17 16.02 -5.69
CA ILE A 27 12.76 17.30 -5.26
C ILE A 27 14.29 17.22 -5.24
N ASP A 28 14.86 16.08 -4.88
CA ASP A 28 16.31 15.83 -4.87
C ASP A 28 16.89 15.52 -6.28
N ASN A 29 16.13 15.76 -7.37
CA ASN A 29 16.48 15.48 -8.78
C ASN A 29 16.76 14.00 -9.12
N ASP A 30 16.39 13.07 -8.24
CA ASP A 30 16.53 11.64 -8.49
C ASP A 30 15.22 11.05 -9.01
N ALA A 31 14.92 11.38 -10.27
CA ALA A 31 13.67 10.98 -10.93
C ALA A 31 13.56 9.46 -11.11
N ALA A 32 14.69 8.75 -11.29
CA ALA A 32 14.71 7.30 -11.45
C ALA A 32 14.23 6.60 -10.16
N LEU A 33 14.78 6.98 -9.00
CA LEU A 33 14.31 6.47 -7.71
C LEU A 33 12.89 6.96 -7.39
N GLY A 34 12.54 8.20 -7.73
CA GLY A 34 11.19 8.73 -7.57
C GLY A 34 10.13 7.87 -8.27
N VAL A 35 10.31 7.58 -9.56
CA VAL A 35 9.38 6.75 -10.35
C VAL A 35 9.29 5.32 -9.78
N PHE A 36 10.43 4.73 -9.38
CA PHE A 36 10.45 3.39 -8.81
C PHE A 36 9.66 3.30 -7.50
N LEU A 37 9.80 4.31 -6.63
CA LEU A 37 9.06 4.38 -5.37
C LEU A 37 7.54 4.59 -5.58
N ILE A 38 7.15 5.34 -6.62
CA ILE A 38 5.74 5.46 -7.03
C ILE A 38 5.18 4.11 -7.47
N LEU A 39 5.92 3.34 -8.26
CA LEU A 39 5.50 2.01 -8.69
C LEU A 39 5.33 1.06 -7.50
N ILE A 40 6.28 1.05 -6.57
CA ILE A 40 6.18 0.25 -5.34
C ILE A 40 4.96 0.68 -4.52
N SER A 41 4.74 1.98 -4.34
CA SER A 41 3.58 2.51 -3.63
C SER A 41 2.27 2.04 -4.27
N ALA A 42 2.14 2.18 -5.59
CA ALA A 42 0.95 1.77 -6.33
C ALA A 42 0.66 0.26 -6.20
N VAL A 43 1.69 -0.59 -6.29
CA VAL A 43 1.55 -2.05 -6.10
C VAL A 43 1.11 -2.37 -4.66
N ASN A 44 1.68 -1.70 -3.65
CA ASN A 44 1.29 -1.90 -2.26
C ASN A 44 -0.16 -1.49 -2.00
N VAL A 45 -0.60 -0.35 -2.55
CA VAL A 45 -2.01 0.08 -2.50
C VAL A 45 -2.91 -0.97 -3.15
N PHE A 46 -2.55 -1.47 -4.34
CA PHE A 46 -3.34 -2.48 -5.05
C PHE A 46 -3.51 -3.76 -4.22
N ILE A 47 -2.43 -4.26 -3.61
CA ILE A 47 -2.48 -5.44 -2.74
C ILE A 47 -3.33 -5.17 -1.50
N ALA A 48 -3.19 -4.00 -0.88
CA ALA A 48 -3.99 -3.61 0.29
C ALA A 48 -5.48 -3.57 -0.04
N ILE A 49 -5.89 -2.97 -1.17
CA ILE A 49 -7.29 -2.92 -1.63
C ILE A 49 -7.83 -4.32 -1.92
N ARG A 50 -7.07 -5.15 -2.63
CA ARG A 50 -7.48 -6.54 -2.95
C ARG A 50 -7.68 -7.35 -1.68
N ARG A 51 -6.77 -7.26 -0.72
CA ARG A 51 -6.89 -7.94 0.57
C ARG A 51 -8.06 -7.39 1.40
N TYR A 52 -8.29 -6.08 1.37
CA TYR A 52 -9.42 -5.46 2.05
C TYR A 52 -10.77 -5.98 1.52
N LYS A 53 -10.91 -6.12 0.19
CA LYS A 53 -12.10 -6.73 -0.41
C LYS A 53 -12.36 -8.16 0.09
N ILE A 54 -11.31 -8.98 0.22
CA ILE A 54 -11.45 -10.37 0.71
C ILE A 54 -11.89 -10.39 2.18
N ALA A 55 -11.30 -9.53 3.01
CA ALA A 55 -11.67 -9.40 4.42
C ALA A 55 -13.13 -8.93 4.59
N LYS A 56 -13.56 -7.95 3.79
CA LYS A 56 -14.93 -7.42 3.82
C LYS A 56 -15.97 -8.47 3.39
N VAL A 57 -15.68 -9.25 2.36
CA VAL A 57 -16.56 -10.35 1.92
C VAL A 57 -16.71 -11.44 2.99
N HIS A 58 -15.65 -11.74 3.75
CA HIS A 58 -15.74 -12.66 4.89
C HIS A 58 -16.60 -12.10 6.04
N GLU A 59 -16.52 -10.80 6.32
CA GLU A 59 -17.40 -10.15 7.30
C GLU A 59 -18.87 -10.17 6.86
N GLU A 60 -19.16 -9.92 5.58
CA GLU A 60 -20.54 -9.94 5.05
C GLU A 60 -21.14 -11.35 4.98
N THR A 61 -20.33 -12.39 4.74
CA THR A 61 -20.83 -13.79 4.67
C THR A 61 -21.10 -14.40 6.06
N THR A 62 -20.56 -13.81 7.13
CA THR A 62 -20.71 -14.33 8.50
C THR A 62 -21.89 -13.69 9.26
N LYS A 63 -22.57 -12.70 8.66
CA LYS A 63 -23.84 -12.13 9.19
C LYS A 63 -25.04 -12.83 8.60
#